data_AF-S8C849-F1
#
_entry.id   AF-S8C849-F1
#
_cell.length_a   1.000
_cell.length_b   1.000
_cell.length_c   1.000
_cell.angle_alpha   90.00
_cell.angle_beta   90.00
_cell.angle_gamma   90.00
#
_symmetry.space_group_name_H-M   'P 1'
#
loop_
_entity.id
_entity.type
_entity.pdbx_description
1 polymer ?
#
loop_
_entity_poly.entity_id
_entity_poly.type
_entity_poly.pdbx_seq_one_letter_code
_entity_poly.pdbx_strand_id
1 'polypeptide(L)'
;DYTPKIFNITEAFWESRMELEATITEEMISPSSPTPEDLKKYELSMFDQIAPSMFIPVIFNFPPGDHTISSSSFHLKNSLAVVLTPYYPLAGRVSDDGKSIDCDGVVPVAVAEFKGKRLSDLMEEYLGSKKLRRFLLPCEAEFDTEVLPGSRVLNVQLNYFACGSLAVAAVFWHKAVDAA
;
A
#
# COMPACT_ATOMS: atom_id res chain seq x y z
N ASP A 1 18.21 -21.64 -11.55
CA ASP A 1 18.03 -20.19 -11.72
C ASP A 1 16.57 -19.82 -11.56
N TYR A 2 16.15 -19.61 -10.31
CA TYR A 2 14.83 -19.11 -9.96
C TYR A 2 14.98 -17.62 -9.72
N THR A 3 14.63 -16.80 -10.70
CA THR A 3 14.42 -15.37 -10.48
C THR A 3 13.19 -15.24 -9.58
N PRO A 4 13.30 -14.72 -8.34
CA PRO A 4 12.12 -14.43 -7.55
C PRO A 4 11.32 -13.40 -8.36
N LYS A 5 10.03 -13.67 -8.58
CA LYS A 5 9.12 -12.66 -9.11
C LYS A 5 8.99 -11.56 -8.07
N ILE A 6 9.94 -10.63 -8.07
CA ILE A 6 9.91 -9.39 -7.29
C ILE A 6 8.66 -8.66 -7.76
N PHE A 7 7.64 -8.59 -6.90
CA PHE A 7 6.37 -7.91 -7.14
C PHE A 7 5.68 -8.32 -8.46
N ASN A 8 4.80 -9.32 -8.39
CA ASN A 8 3.78 -9.49 -9.43
C ASN A 8 2.78 -8.33 -9.33
N ILE A 9 3.14 -7.16 -9.87
CA ILE A 9 2.16 -6.27 -10.46
C ILE A 9 1.73 -7.01 -11.74
N THR A 10 0.70 -7.86 -11.61
CA THR A 10 0.27 -8.71 -12.73
C THR A 10 -0.24 -7.85 -13.88
N GLU A 11 -0.14 -8.33 -15.13
CA GLU A 11 -0.81 -7.66 -16.27
C GLU A 11 -2.29 -7.42 -15.97
N ALA A 12 -2.95 -8.39 -15.31
CA ALA A 12 -4.32 -8.27 -14.83
C ALA A 12 -4.57 -7.09 -13.86
N PHE A 13 -3.57 -6.71 -13.04
CA PHE A 13 -3.67 -5.53 -12.18
C PHE A 13 -3.71 -4.25 -13.02
N TRP A 14 -2.83 -4.12 -14.01
CA TRP A 14 -2.83 -2.98 -14.94
C TRP A 14 -4.06 -2.96 -15.84
N GLU A 15 -4.45 -4.10 -16.41
CA GLU A 15 -5.63 -4.26 -17.25
C GLU A 15 -6.90 -3.82 -16.51
N SER A 16 -7.06 -4.23 -15.24
CA SER A 16 -8.21 -3.84 -14.42
C SER A 16 -8.31 -2.31 -14.24
N ARG A 17 -7.18 -1.60 -14.23
CA ARG A 17 -7.16 -0.15 -14.08
C ARG A 17 -7.44 0.58 -15.40
N MET A 18 -7.09 -0.03 -16.53
CA MET A 18 -7.46 0.47 -17.85
C MET A 18 -8.97 0.30 -18.12
N GLU A 19 -9.62 -0.74 -17.57
CA GLU A 19 -11.09 -0.92 -17.65
C GLU A 19 -11.88 0.28 -17.09
N LEU A 20 -11.31 1.02 -16.13
CA LEU A 20 -12.00 2.12 -15.43
C LEU A 20 -11.48 3.52 -15.79
N GLU A 21 -10.73 3.66 -16.89
CA GLU A 21 -10.16 4.95 -17.35
C GLU A 21 -9.36 5.69 -16.25
N ALA A 22 -8.70 4.95 -15.36
CA ALA A 22 -7.94 5.53 -14.27
C ALA A 22 -6.54 5.97 -14.73
N THR A 23 -6.13 7.20 -14.40
CA THR A 23 -4.73 7.64 -14.56
C THR A 23 -3.97 7.34 -13.28
N ILE A 24 -2.79 6.72 -13.40
CA ILE A 24 -2.00 6.29 -12.23
C ILE A 24 -0.60 6.88 -12.29
N THR A 25 -0.17 7.42 -11.15
CA THR A 25 1.22 7.81 -10.89
C THR A 25 1.69 7.13 -9.62
N GLU A 26 3.00 6.89 -9.51
CA GLU A 26 3.60 6.26 -8.33
C GLU A 26 4.82 7.07 -7.89
N GLU A 27 5.00 7.21 -6.58
CA GLU A 27 6.16 7.83 -5.98
C GLU A 27 6.68 7.00 -4.80
N MET A 28 8.01 6.94 -4.68
CA MET A 28 8.67 6.27 -3.56
C MET A 28 8.94 7.26 -2.43
N ILE A 29 8.28 7.08 -1.29
CA ILE A 29 8.38 7.97 -0.15
C ILE A 29 9.35 7.41 0.88
N SER A 30 10.44 8.13 1.13
CA SER A 30 11.38 7.83 2.21
C SER A 30 10.93 8.45 3.54
N PRO A 31 11.40 7.91 4.67
CA PRO A 31 11.37 8.64 5.93
C PRO A 31 11.97 10.06 5.80
N SER A 32 11.44 11.02 6.55
CA SER A 32 11.90 12.42 6.52
C SER A 32 13.30 12.61 7.10
N SER A 33 13.75 11.66 7.92
CA SER A 33 15.10 11.54 8.42
C SER A 33 15.59 10.10 8.23
N PRO A 34 16.87 9.88 7.90
CA PRO A 34 17.41 8.54 7.72
C PRO A 34 17.22 7.66 8.96
N THR A 35 16.95 6.37 8.75
CA THR A 35 16.99 5.36 9.82
C THR A 35 18.44 5.23 10.32
N PRO A 36 18.71 5.41 11.64
CA PRO A 36 20.02 5.16 12.23
C PRO A 36 20.54 3.74 11.94
N GLU A 37 21.85 3.57 11.81
CA GLU A 37 22.48 2.28 11.45
C GLU A 37 22.09 1.14 12.39
N ASP A 38 22.00 1.41 13.69
CA ASP A 38 21.59 0.46 14.73
C ASP A 38 20.11 0.08 14.67
N LEU A 39 19.29 0.83 13.93
CA LEU A 39 17.86 0.60 13.71
C LEU A 39 17.54 0.04 12.33
N LYS A 40 18.54 -0.18 11.46
CA LYS A 40 18.32 -0.70 10.09
C LYS A 40 17.81 -2.13 10.05
N LYS A 41 17.82 -2.86 11.16
CA LYS A 41 17.22 -4.18 11.26
C LYS A 41 16.23 -4.22 12.41
N TYR A 42 14.99 -4.60 12.11
CA TYR A 42 13.95 -4.82 13.11
C TYR A 42 13.66 -6.31 13.24
N GLU A 43 14.03 -6.90 14.36
CA GLU A 43 13.78 -8.32 14.66
C GLU A 43 12.32 -8.52 15.07
N LEU A 44 11.63 -9.46 14.43
CA LEU A 44 10.26 -9.81 14.80
C LEU A 44 10.23 -10.53 16.15
N SER A 45 9.26 -10.19 16.98
CA SER A 45 9.03 -10.89 18.24
C SER A 45 8.57 -12.33 18.00
N MET A 46 8.54 -13.14 19.07
CA MET A 46 7.96 -14.49 19.00
C MET A 46 6.49 -14.46 18.54
N PHE A 47 5.72 -13.45 18.98
CA PHE A 47 4.30 -13.31 18.61
C PHE A 47 4.15 -12.97 17.12
N ASP A 48 5.00 -12.08 16.61
CA ASP A 48 5.04 -11.70 15.20
C ASP A 48 5.44 -12.90 14.31
N GLN A 49 6.37 -13.73 14.77
CA GLN A 49 6.84 -14.88 14.00
C GLN A 49 5.79 -15.98 13.85
N ILE A 50 4.89 -16.16 14.84
CA ILE A 50 3.77 -17.11 14.77
C ILE A 50 2.53 -16.53 14.07
N ALA A 51 2.45 -15.21 13.89
CA ALA A 51 1.34 -14.59 13.18
C ALA A 51 1.30 -15.04 11.70
N PRO A 52 0.10 -15.11 11.08
CA PRO A 52 -0.03 -15.43 9.68
C PRO A 52 0.80 -14.49 8.80
N SER A 53 1.66 -15.04 7.93
CA SER A 53 2.42 -14.24 6.98
C SER A 53 1.55 -13.91 5.77
N MET A 54 0.79 -12.83 5.88
CA MET A 54 -0.15 -12.37 4.85
C MET A 54 -0.16 -10.84 4.79
N PHE A 55 -0.75 -10.31 3.72
CA PHE A 55 -1.05 -8.89 3.60
C PHE A 55 -2.45 -8.57 4.16
N ILE A 56 -2.54 -7.52 4.96
CA ILE A 56 -3.80 -6.99 5.51
C ILE A 56 -4.13 -5.64 4.85
N PRO A 57 -5.16 -5.58 3.99
CA PRO A 57 -5.60 -4.34 3.39
C PRO A 57 -6.54 -3.57 4.32
N VAL A 58 -6.39 -2.25 4.37
CA VAL A 58 -7.30 -1.30 5.02
C VAL A 58 -7.67 -0.21 4.01
N ILE A 59 -8.95 0.13 3.91
CA ILE A 59 -9.43 1.20 3.02
C ILE A 59 -10.28 2.17 3.84
N PHE A 60 -9.90 3.45 3.82
CA PHE A 60 -10.65 4.56 4.41
C PHE A 60 -11.25 5.42 3.31
N ASN A 61 -12.54 5.73 3.39
CA ASN A 61 -13.21 6.63 2.47
C ASN A 61 -13.47 7.99 3.13
N PHE A 62 -13.11 9.05 2.43
CA PHE A 62 -13.31 10.43 2.83
C PHE A 62 -14.29 11.11 1.86
N PRO A 63 -15.29 11.83 2.37
CA PRO A 63 -16.21 12.58 1.54
C PRO A 63 -15.47 13.68 0.76
N PRO A 64 -16.11 14.26 -0.26
CA PRO A 64 -15.54 15.40 -0.99
C PRO A 64 -15.20 16.55 -0.05
N GLY A 65 -14.05 17.19 -0.29
CA GLY A 65 -13.58 18.34 0.49
C GLY A 65 -13.01 19.43 -0.40
N ASP A 66 -12.63 20.56 0.20
CA ASP A 66 -12.19 21.78 -0.50
C ASP A 66 -10.71 21.73 -0.96
N HIS A 67 -10.21 20.54 -1.30
CA HIS A 67 -8.80 20.34 -1.67
C HIS A 67 -8.67 19.77 -3.07
N THR A 68 -7.64 20.21 -3.80
CA THR A 68 -7.27 19.61 -5.08
C THR A 68 -6.49 18.32 -4.87
N ILE A 69 -6.56 17.40 -5.85
CA ILE A 69 -5.77 16.15 -5.87
C ILE A 69 -4.29 16.43 -5.62
N SER A 70 -3.74 17.49 -6.25
CA SER A 70 -2.33 17.88 -6.10
C SER A 70 -2.02 18.29 -4.66
N SER A 71 -2.83 19.18 -4.06
CA SER A 71 -2.62 19.62 -2.68
C SER A 71 -2.78 18.48 -1.67
N SER A 72 -3.83 17.67 -1.78
CA SER A 72 -4.09 16.59 -0.82
C SER A 72 -3.04 15.49 -0.92
N SER A 73 -2.67 15.07 -2.13
CA SER A 73 -1.63 14.05 -2.32
C SER A 73 -0.27 14.52 -1.83
N PHE A 74 0.08 15.81 -2.04
CA PHE A 74 1.30 16.39 -1.49
C PHE A 74 1.33 16.36 0.04
N HIS A 75 0.24 16.79 0.69
CA HIS A 75 0.15 16.77 2.15
C HIS A 75 0.22 15.36 2.72
N LEU A 76 -0.50 14.40 2.12
CA LEU A 76 -0.48 13.01 2.53
C LEU A 76 0.92 12.40 2.40
N LYS A 77 1.59 12.57 1.26
CA LYS A 77 2.95 12.06 1.04
C LYS A 77 3.97 12.66 2.01
N ASN A 78 3.92 13.97 2.25
CA ASN A 78 4.83 14.62 3.20
C ASN A 78 4.56 14.19 4.65
N SER A 79 3.29 14.09 5.04
CA SER A 79 2.93 13.61 6.37
C SER A 79 3.37 12.15 6.58
N LEU A 80 3.26 11.31 5.54
CA LEU A 80 3.75 9.94 5.57
C LEU A 80 5.26 9.91 5.76
N ALA A 81 6.03 10.71 5.02
CA ALA A 81 7.49 10.80 5.21
C ALA A 81 7.86 11.13 6.67
N VAL A 82 7.13 12.07 7.29
CA VAL A 82 7.35 12.44 8.70
C VAL A 82 7.01 11.29 9.65
N VAL A 83 5.89 10.60 9.44
CA VAL A 83 5.46 9.45 10.28
C VAL A 83 6.39 8.26 10.11
N LEU A 84 6.96 8.05 8.91
CA LEU A 84 7.90 6.97 8.65
C LEU A 84 9.23 7.13 9.41
N THR A 85 9.55 8.31 9.94
CA THR A 85 10.74 8.47 10.80
C THR A 85 10.62 7.65 12.10
N PRO A 86 9.62 7.86 12.97
CA PRO A 86 9.45 7.04 14.15
C PRO A 86 8.91 5.63 13.85
N TYR A 87 8.21 5.43 12.72
CA TYR A 87 7.69 4.12 12.28
C TYR A 87 8.50 3.55 11.11
N TYR A 88 9.82 3.66 11.19
CA TYR A 88 10.76 3.26 10.13
C TYR A 88 10.62 1.79 9.65
N PRO A 89 10.18 0.79 10.45
CA PRO A 89 9.99 -0.56 9.93
C PRO A 89 8.96 -0.63 8.81
N LEU A 90 7.98 0.29 8.77
CA LEU A 90 6.97 0.32 7.71
C LEU A 90 7.55 0.66 6.33
N ALA A 91 8.67 1.38 6.27
CA ALA A 91 9.38 1.66 5.01
C ALA A 91 10.23 0.47 4.54
N GLY A 92 10.41 -0.54 5.39
CA GLY A 92 11.34 -1.64 5.17
C GLY A 92 10.84 -2.72 4.21
N ARG A 93 11.63 -3.80 4.16
CA ARG A 93 11.36 -5.00 3.39
C ARG A 93 11.47 -6.25 4.26
N VAL A 94 10.73 -7.28 3.91
CA VAL A 94 10.81 -8.60 4.55
C VAL A 94 12.20 -9.20 4.30
N SER A 95 12.89 -9.63 5.36
CA SER A 95 14.21 -10.28 5.25
C SER A 95 14.13 -11.66 4.58
N ASP A 96 15.27 -12.18 4.13
CA ASP A 96 15.38 -13.48 3.45
C ASP A 96 14.82 -14.66 4.26
N ASP A 97 14.96 -14.62 5.58
CA ASP A 97 14.44 -15.65 6.49
C ASP A 97 13.00 -15.38 6.97
N GLY A 98 12.41 -14.24 6.61
CA GLY A 98 11.07 -13.81 7.01
C GLY A 98 10.90 -13.56 8.51
N LYS A 99 12.00 -13.37 9.25
CA LYS A 99 12.01 -13.17 10.72
C LYS A 99 12.40 -11.76 11.14
N SER A 100 12.74 -10.90 10.18
CA SER A 100 13.08 -9.52 10.45
C SER A 100 12.64 -8.61 9.31
N ILE A 101 12.80 -7.30 9.51
CA ILE A 101 12.56 -6.27 8.51
C ILE A 101 13.87 -5.52 8.28
N ASP A 102 14.27 -5.44 7.02
CA ASP A 102 15.36 -4.61 6.54
C ASP A 102 14.85 -3.17 6.36
N CYS A 103 15.27 -2.26 7.25
CA CYS A 103 14.68 -0.94 7.46
C CYS A 103 15.39 0.22 6.75
N ASP A 104 16.06 -0.06 5.62
CA ASP A 104 16.70 0.94 4.76
C ASP A 104 15.88 1.13 3.46
N GLY A 105 14.66 1.62 3.62
CA GLY A 105 13.64 1.50 2.60
C GLY A 105 12.79 2.74 2.35
N VAL A 106 11.77 2.52 1.51
CA VAL A 106 10.83 3.51 1.00
C VAL A 106 9.47 2.85 0.86
N VAL A 107 8.41 3.63 1.01
CA VAL A 107 7.03 3.19 0.80
C VAL A 107 6.58 3.63 -0.60
N PRO A 108 6.15 2.70 -1.48
CA PRO A 108 5.49 3.07 -2.72
C PRO A 108 4.10 3.66 -2.41
N VAL A 109 3.85 4.84 -2.96
CA VAL A 109 2.56 5.54 -2.88
C VAL A 109 2.05 5.76 -4.30
N ALA A 110 1.00 5.03 -4.66
CA ALA A 110 0.28 5.22 -5.91
C ALA A 110 -0.82 6.28 -5.76
N VAL A 111 -1.06 7.06 -6.80
CA VAL A 111 -2.19 7.97 -6.94
C VAL A 111 -2.98 7.55 -8.16
N ALA A 112 -4.21 7.08 -7.95
CA ALA A 112 -5.15 6.67 -8.99
C ALA A 112 -6.27 7.72 -9.09
N GLU A 113 -6.43 8.32 -10.27
CA GLU A 113 -7.51 9.26 -10.58
C GLU A 113 -8.51 8.59 -11.52
N PHE A 114 -9.69 8.26 -10.99
CA PHE A 114 -10.77 7.62 -11.74
C PHE A 114 -11.64 8.67 -12.44
N LYS A 115 -11.53 8.74 -13.77
CA LYS A 115 -12.31 9.68 -14.58
C LYS A 115 -13.76 9.21 -14.72
N GLY A 116 -14.70 10.11 -14.47
CA GLY A 116 -16.14 9.85 -14.66
C GLY A 116 -16.77 8.79 -13.74
N LYS A 117 -16.03 8.22 -12.78
CA LYS A 117 -16.54 7.21 -11.84
C LYS A 117 -16.67 7.78 -10.43
N ARG A 118 -17.80 7.53 -9.78
CA ARG A 118 -17.98 7.77 -8.34
C ARG A 118 -17.66 6.48 -7.58
N LEU A 119 -17.20 6.60 -6.35
CA LEU A 119 -16.97 5.43 -5.50
C LEU A 119 -18.27 4.61 -5.30
N SER A 120 -19.41 5.29 -5.12
CA SER A 120 -20.71 4.63 -4.99
C SER A 120 -21.03 3.74 -6.19
N ASP A 121 -20.74 4.21 -7.39
CA ASP A 121 -21.07 3.49 -8.62
C ASP A 121 -20.20 2.23 -8.74
N LEU A 122 -18.90 2.34 -8.40
CA LEU A 122 -18.00 1.18 -8.31
C LEU A 122 -18.43 0.20 -7.22
N MET A 123 -18.88 0.69 -6.08
CA MET A 123 -19.39 -0.16 -5.01
C MET A 123 -20.64 -0.89 -5.45
N GLU A 124 -21.62 -0.22 -6.06
CA GLU A 124 -22.85 -0.83 -6.56
C GLU A 124 -22.58 -1.88 -7.64
N GLU A 125 -21.68 -1.58 -8.59
CA GLU A 125 -21.36 -2.45 -9.72
C GLU A 125 -20.53 -3.67 -9.32
N TYR A 126 -19.61 -3.52 -8.35
CA TYR A 126 -18.61 -4.52 -8.02
C TYR A 126 -18.68 -5.05 -6.58
N LEU A 127 -19.76 -4.76 -5.83
CA LEU A 127 -19.90 -5.22 -4.45
C LEU A 127 -19.78 -6.75 -4.36
N GLY A 128 -18.97 -7.23 -3.41
CA GLY A 128 -18.73 -8.66 -3.22
C GLY A 128 -17.83 -9.30 -4.29
N SER A 129 -17.42 -8.58 -5.34
CA SER A 129 -16.45 -9.07 -6.32
C SER A 129 -15.01 -8.84 -5.85
N LYS A 130 -14.08 -9.68 -6.33
CA LYS A 130 -12.63 -9.44 -6.14
C LYS A 130 -12.13 -8.22 -6.93
N LYS A 131 -12.86 -7.80 -7.99
CA LYS A 131 -12.48 -6.67 -8.85
C LYS A 131 -12.42 -5.34 -8.08
N LEU A 132 -13.40 -5.07 -7.21
CA LEU A 132 -13.41 -3.84 -6.42
C LEU A 132 -12.12 -3.64 -5.62
N ARG A 133 -11.62 -4.72 -5.00
CA ARG A 133 -10.33 -4.69 -4.27
C ARG A 133 -9.14 -4.43 -5.20
N ARG A 134 -9.12 -5.06 -6.38
CA ARG A 134 -8.02 -4.86 -7.36
C ARG A 134 -7.93 -3.41 -7.86
N PHE A 135 -9.07 -2.74 -8.00
CA PHE A 135 -9.09 -1.33 -8.38
C PHE A 135 -8.55 -0.41 -7.27
N LEU A 136 -8.95 -0.66 -6.03
CA LEU A 136 -8.69 0.26 -4.92
C LEU A 136 -7.36 0.02 -4.19
N LEU A 137 -6.83 -1.20 -4.22
CA LEU A 137 -5.61 -1.56 -3.50
C LEU A 137 -4.34 -1.31 -4.33
N PRO A 138 -3.21 -0.91 -3.70
CA PRO A 138 -1.93 -0.66 -4.37
C PRO A 138 -1.27 -1.94 -4.92
N CYS A 139 -1.67 -3.12 -4.44
CA CYS A 139 -1.16 -4.41 -4.89
C CYS A 139 -2.22 -5.50 -4.70
N GLU A 140 -1.98 -6.67 -5.26
CA GLU A 140 -2.79 -7.85 -4.94
C GLU A 140 -2.54 -8.24 -3.48
N ALA A 141 -3.60 -8.26 -2.69
CA ALA A 141 -3.59 -8.56 -1.27
C ALA A 141 -4.77 -9.49 -0.95
N GLU A 142 -4.73 -10.67 -1.54
CA GLU A 142 -5.65 -11.75 -1.21
C GLU A 142 -5.08 -12.57 -0.02
N PHE A 143 -5.94 -13.28 0.71
CA PHE A 143 -5.53 -14.05 1.89
C PHE A 143 -4.47 -15.13 1.59
N ASP A 144 -4.40 -15.59 0.34
CA ASP A 144 -3.47 -16.58 -0.18
C ASP A 144 -2.27 -15.94 -0.91
N THR A 145 -2.18 -14.61 -0.95
CA THR A 145 -1.02 -13.93 -1.54
C THR A 145 0.22 -14.21 -0.70
N GLU A 146 1.17 -14.91 -1.31
CA GLU A 146 2.43 -15.26 -0.69
C GLU A 146 3.28 -14.00 -0.41
N VAL A 147 3.72 -13.83 0.84
CA VAL A 147 4.67 -12.79 1.22
C VAL A 147 6.07 -13.34 1.02
N LEU A 148 6.79 -12.82 0.03
CA LEU A 148 8.14 -13.25 -0.34
C LEU A 148 9.21 -12.36 0.32
N PRO A 149 10.45 -12.86 0.46
CA PRO A 149 11.61 -12.02 0.74
C PRO A 149 11.68 -10.80 -0.17
N GLY A 150 12.04 -9.66 0.40
CA GLY A 150 12.11 -8.37 -0.31
C GLY A 150 10.76 -7.68 -0.53
N SER A 151 9.64 -8.31 -0.17
CA SER A 151 8.32 -7.66 -0.16
C SER A 151 8.31 -6.43 0.73
N ARG A 152 7.58 -5.39 0.33
CA ARG A 152 7.40 -4.16 1.12
C ARG A 152 6.50 -4.41 2.31
N VAL A 153 6.85 -3.83 3.45
CA VAL A 153 6.02 -3.90 4.66
C VAL A 153 4.74 -3.09 4.51
N LEU A 154 4.81 -1.93 3.84
CA LEU A 154 3.67 -1.06 3.57
C LEU A 154 3.61 -0.67 2.08
N ASN A 155 2.41 -0.72 1.51
CA ASN A 155 2.09 -0.12 0.21
C ASN A 155 0.85 0.76 0.37
N VAL A 156 0.81 1.92 -0.27
CA VAL A 156 -0.30 2.88 -0.15
C VAL A 156 -0.84 3.27 -1.52
N GLN A 157 -2.16 3.43 -1.63
CA GLN A 157 -2.81 4.03 -2.78
C GLN A 157 -3.81 5.10 -2.37
N LEU A 158 -3.74 6.26 -3.04
CA LEU A 158 -4.71 7.33 -2.97
C LEU A 158 -5.63 7.24 -4.19
N ASN A 159 -6.92 7.00 -3.98
CA ASN A 159 -7.91 6.85 -5.03
C ASN A 159 -8.82 8.07 -5.07
N TYR A 160 -8.71 8.89 -6.11
CA TYR A 160 -9.54 10.07 -6.33
C TYR A 160 -10.64 9.77 -7.33
N PHE A 161 -11.87 10.16 -7.00
CA PHE A 161 -13.07 9.87 -7.81
C PHE A 161 -13.68 11.16 -8.38
N ALA A 162 -14.48 11.02 -9.43
CA ALA A 162 -15.12 12.15 -10.11
C ALA A 162 -16.07 12.96 -9.20
N CYS A 163 -16.60 12.36 -8.12
CA CYS A 163 -17.38 13.06 -7.11
C CYS A 163 -16.55 13.88 -6.12
N GLY A 164 -15.22 13.88 -6.24
CA GLY A 164 -14.31 14.57 -5.32
C GLY A 164 -13.98 13.79 -4.05
N SER A 165 -14.55 12.60 -3.85
CA SER A 165 -14.20 11.73 -2.72
C SER A 165 -12.80 11.13 -2.89
N LEU A 166 -12.19 10.77 -1.76
CA LEU A 166 -10.89 10.14 -1.69
C LEU A 166 -11.01 8.81 -0.93
N ALA A 167 -10.55 7.71 -1.52
CA ALA A 167 -10.30 6.48 -0.77
C ALA A 167 -8.79 6.26 -0.59
N VAL A 168 -8.35 6.21 0.67
CA VAL A 168 -6.97 5.87 1.03
C VAL A 168 -6.91 4.38 1.34
N ALA A 169 -6.16 3.64 0.53
CA ALA A 169 -5.90 2.22 0.74
C ALA A 169 -4.47 2.03 1.23
N ALA A 170 -4.31 1.21 2.26
CA ALA A 170 -3.01 0.78 2.77
C ALA A 170 -2.98 -0.74 2.88
N VAL A 171 -1.87 -1.35 2.50
CA VAL A 171 -1.65 -2.79 2.60
C VAL A 171 -0.41 -3.03 3.46
N PHE A 172 -0.60 -3.68 4.59
CA PHE A 172 0.47 -3.96 5.55
C PHE A 172 0.84 -5.44 5.54
N TRP A 173 2.10 -5.75 5.80
CA TRP A 173 2.50 -7.10 6.21
C TRP A 173 2.05 -7.37 7.64
N HIS A 174 1.19 -8.36 7.84
CA HIS A 174 0.55 -8.62 9.14
C HIS A 174 1.55 -8.91 10.27
N LYS A 175 2.70 -9.53 9.97
CA LYS A 175 3.73 -9.78 10.99
C LYS A 175 4.38 -8.50 11.54
N ALA A 176 4.22 -7.36 10.86
CA ALA A 176 4.74 -6.08 11.32
C ALA A 176 3.68 -5.24 12.05
N VAL A 177 2.38 -5.54 11.87
CA VAL A 177 1.25 -4.69 12.28
C VAL A 177 0.05 -5.54 12.69
N ASP A 178 -0.42 -5.35 13.92
CA ASP A 178 -1.73 -5.84 14.37
C ASP A 178 -2.82 -4.78 14.13
N ALA A 179 -4.04 -5.00 14.65
CA ALA A 179 -5.17 -4.11 14.42
C ALA A 179 -5.41 -3.07 15.55
N ALA A 180 -4.59 -3.06 16.60
CA ALA A 180 -4.92 -2.43 17.89
C ALA A 180 -4.44 -0.98 18.06
#